data_AF-A0A161YSV6-F1
#
_entry.id   AF-A0A161YSV6-F1
#
_cell.length_a   1.000
_cell.length_b   1.000
_cell.length_c   1.000
_cell.angle_alpha   90.00
_cell.angle_beta   90.00
_cell.angle_gamma   90.00
#
_symmetry.space_group_name_H-M   'P 1'
#
loop_
_entity.id
_entity.type
_entity.pdbx_description
1 polymer ?
#
loop_
_entity_poly.entity_id
_entity_poly.type
_entity_poly.pdbx_seq_one_letter_code
_entity_poly.pdbx_strand_id
1 'polypeptide(L)' 'MDRYYEEGTNNTTTEAVIWTSSNLNVATVNNGVITAVGVGTAIITATTLDGNKSDSCSVTVS' A
#
# COMPACT_ATOMS: atom_id res chain seq x y z
N MET A 1 37.07 5.65 -11.47
CA MET A 1 36.24 4.44 -11.64
C MET A 1 35.22 4.56 -10.55
N ASP A 2 34.20 5.38 -10.77
CA ASP A 2 33.23 5.70 -9.72
C ASP A 2 31.90 5.75 -10.42
N ARG A 3 31.25 4.59 -10.45
CA ARG A 3 29.89 4.44 -10.96
C ARG A 3 28.99 5.25 -10.02
N TYR A 4 28.52 6.39 -10.51
CA TYR A 4 27.36 7.03 -9.93
C TYR A 4 26.19 6.05 -10.12
N TYR A 5 25.72 5.50 -9.00
CA TYR A 5 24.43 4.84 -8.99
C TYR A 5 23.41 5.94 -9.25
N GLU A 6 22.77 5.85 -10.42
CA GLU A 6 21.53 6.57 -10.67
C GLU A 6 20.53 5.95 -9.69
N GLU A 7 20.41 6.51 -8.48
CA GLU A 7 19.31 6.18 -7.58
C GLU A 7 18.06 6.34 -8.42
N GLY A 8 17.43 5.20 -8.71
CA GLY A 8 16.23 5.15 -9.51
C GLY A 8 15.25 6.15 -8.91
N THR A 9 15.07 7.27 -9.59
CA THR A 9 13.90 8.11 -9.44
C THR A 9 12.75 7.21 -9.83
N ASN A 10 12.26 6.44 -8.86
CA ASN A 10 10.93 5.91 -8.90
C ASN A 10 10.07 7.16 -8.80
N ASN A 11 9.87 7.80 -9.95
CA ASN A 11 8.77 8.69 -10.25
C ASN A 11 7.52 7.84 -10.05
N THR A 12 7.23 7.48 -8.80
CA THR A 12 5.89 7.20 -8.36
C THR A 12 5.18 8.50 -8.60
N THR A 13 4.60 8.60 -9.80
CA THR A 13 3.27 9.13 -9.97
C THR A 13 2.44 8.46 -8.89
N THR A 14 2.54 8.98 -7.68
CA THR A 14 1.55 8.79 -6.65
C THR A 14 0.40 9.59 -7.22
N GLU A 15 -0.33 8.95 -8.14
CA GLU A 15 -1.77 9.13 -8.17
C GLU A 15 -2.13 9.11 -6.69
N ALA A 16 -2.51 10.25 -6.13
CA ALA A 16 -2.68 10.34 -4.70
C ALA A 16 -3.77 9.32 -4.38
N VAL A 17 -3.41 8.22 -3.72
CA VAL A 17 -4.33 7.12 -3.41
C VAL A 17 -4.37 7.05 -1.90
N ILE A 18 -5.58 7.13 -1.37
CA ILE A 18 -5.87 6.93 0.04
C ILE A 18 -5.97 5.44 0.27
N TRP A 19 -5.15 4.94 1.20
CA TRP A 19 -5.16 3.55 1.60
C TRP A 19 -5.84 3.40 2.96
N THR A 20 -6.68 2.39 3.09
CA THR A 20 -7.35 2.05 4.34
C THR A 20 -7.25 0.56 4.62
N SER A 21 -7.21 0.17 5.89
CA SER A 21 -7.26 -1.22 6.33
C SER A 21 -8.51 -1.43 7.19
N SER A 22 -9.21 -2.53 6.96
CA SER A 22 -10.35 -2.93 7.79
C SER A 22 -9.95 -3.42 9.18
N ASN A 23 -8.69 -3.83 9.37
CA ASN A 23 -8.19 -4.33 10.65
C ASN A 23 -6.68 -4.10 10.81
N LEU A 24 -6.31 -3.06 11.55
CA LEU A 24 -4.91 -2.69 11.82
C LEU A 24 -4.16 -3.68 12.70
N ASN A 25 -4.86 -4.54 13.45
CA ASN A 25 -4.22 -5.61 14.23
C ASN A 25 -3.81 -6.81 13.36
N VAL A 26 -4.33 -6.90 12.14
CA VAL A 26 -4.01 -7.97 11.17
C VAL A 26 -3.11 -7.45 10.07
N ALA A 27 -3.42 -6.30 9.46
CA ALA A 27 -2.56 -5.69 8.45
C ALA A 27 -2.68 -4.16 8.45
N THR A 28 -1.54 -3.50 8.26
CA THR A 28 -1.44 -2.04 8.07
C THR A 28 -0.93 -1.73 6.68
N VAL A 29 -1.28 -0.57 6.13
CA VAL A 29 -0.83 -0.13 4.81
C VAL A 29 -0.23 1.27 4.90
N ASN A 30 0.95 1.46 4.30
CA ASN A 30 1.64 2.75 4.23
C ASN A 30 2.15 2.96 2.81
N ASN A 31 1.63 3.98 2.11
CA ASN A 31 1.98 4.30 0.72
C ASN A 31 1.94 3.07 -0.22
N GLY A 32 0.91 2.23 -0.10
CA GLY A 32 0.76 1.00 -0.91
C GLY A 32 1.59 -0.19 -0.44
N VAL A 33 2.41 -0.04 0.61
CA VAL A 33 3.13 -1.16 1.24
C VAL A 33 2.27 -1.74 2.35
N ILE A 34 1.83 -2.99 2.18
CA ILE A 34 1.05 -3.73 3.17
C ILE A 34 2.00 -4.48 4.11
N THR A 35 1.81 -4.32 5.41
CA THR A 35 2.55 -5.01 6.47
C THR A 35 1.59 -5.86 7.29
N ALA A 36 1.87 -7.15 7.41
CA ALA A 36 1.14 -8.04 8.29
C ALA A 36 1.54 -7.80 9.76
N VAL A 37 0.55 -7.71 10.63
CA VAL A 37 0.71 -7.44 12.07
C VAL A 37 0.36 -8.66 12.90
N GLY A 38 -0.70 -9.39 12.53
CA GLY A 38 -1.21 -10.49 13.33
C GLY A 38 -2.08 -11.45 12.52
N VAL A 39 -2.31 -12.64 13.07
CA VAL A 39 -3.17 -13.66 12.46
C VAL A 39 -4.62 -13.20 12.38
N GLY A 40 -5.26 -13.48 11.24
CA GLY A 40 -6.62 -13.07 10.91
C GLY A 40 -6.76 -12.63 9.46
N THR A 41 -7.87 -11.97 9.15
CA THR A 41 -8.13 -11.42 7.81
C THR A 41 -8.36 -9.91 7.89
N ALA A 42 -7.72 -9.17 6.97
CA ALA A 42 -7.88 -7.73 6.78
C ALA A 42 -8.15 -7.44 5.30
N ILE A 43 -9.03 -6.48 5.03
CA ILE A 43 -9.28 -5.97 3.69
C ILE A 43 -8.56 -4.63 3.58
N ILE A 44 -7.70 -4.50 2.58
CA ILE A 44 -7.01 -3.26 2.25
C ILE A 44 -7.71 -2.64 1.05
N THR A 45 -8.13 -1.38 1.18
CA THR A 45 -8.81 -0.63 0.12
C THR A 45 -7.94 0.52 -0.33
N ALA A 46 -7.77 0.64 -1.64
CA ALA A 46 -7.07 1.72 -2.31
C ALA A 46 -8.13 2.57 -3.04
N THR A 47 -8.18 3.87 -2.73
CA THR A 47 -9.12 4.80 -3.37
C THR A 47 -8.35 6.00 -3.90
N THR A 48 -8.55 6.38 -5.16
CA THR A 48 -7.94 7.60 -5.72
C THR A 48 -8.38 8.83 -4.90
N LEU A 49 -7.54 9.85 -4.82
CA LEU A 49 -7.77 11.05 -4.00
C LEU A 49 -9.02 11.81 -4.47
N ASP A 50 -9.31 11.74 -5.77
CA ASP A 50 -10.54 12.28 -6.36
C ASP A 50 -11.79 11.42 -6.06
N GLY A 51 -11.62 10.24 -5.45
CA GLY A 51 -12.69 9.30 -5.11
C GLY A 51 -13.28 8.53 -6.30
N ASN A 52 -12.79 8.75 -7.52
CA ASN A 52 -13.43 8.22 -8.73
C ASN A 52 -13.13 6.74 -8.99
N LYS A 53 -12.05 6.21 -8.42
CA LYS A 53 -11.66 4.81 -8.56
C LYS A 53 -11.33 4.23 -7.20
N SER A 54 -11.79 3.00 -6.98
CA SER A 54 -11.43 2.24 -5.79
C SER A 54 -11.26 0.78 -6.15
N ASP A 55 -10.31 0.12 -5.50
CA ASP A 55 -10.13 -1.32 -5.55
C ASP A 55 -9.74 -1.86 -4.17
N SER A 56 -9.89 -3.16 -3.95
CA SER A 56 -9.61 -3.78 -2.64
C SER A 56 -8.95 -5.14 -2.77
N CYS A 57 -8.10 -5.48 -1.80
CA CYS A 57 -7.49 -6.80 -1.67
C CYS A 57 -7.73 -7.39 -0.27
N SER A 58 -7.98 -8.69 -0.23
CA SER A 58 -8.12 -9.43 1.02
C SER A 58 -6.78 -10.05 1.40
N VAL A 59 -6.35 -9.79 2.64
CA VAL A 59 -5.10 -10.27 3.22
C VAL A 59 -5.45 -11.21 4.36
N THR A 60 -5.05 -12.48 4.24
CA THR A 60 -5.23 -13.49 5.29
C THR A 60 -3.86 -13.91 5.81
N VAL A 61 -3.70 -13.86 7.13
CA VAL A 61 -2.51 -14.26 7.86
C VAL A 61 -2.90 -15.42 8.77
N SER A 62 -2.27 -16.59 8.60
CA SER A 62 -2.58 -17.84 9.32
C SER A 62 -1.33 -18.56 9.75
#